data_AF-A0A9W8IXL2-F1
#
_entry.id   AF-A0A9W8IXL2-F1
#
_cell.length_a   1.000
_cell.length_b   1.000
_cell.length_c   1.000
_cell.angle_alpha   90.00
_cell.angle_beta   90.00
_cell.angle_gamma   90.00
#
_symmetry.space_group_name_H-M   'P 1'
#
loop_
_entity.id
_entity.type
_entity.pdbx_description
1 polymer ?
#
loop_
_entity_poly.entity_id
_entity_poly.type
_entity_poly.pdbx_seq_one_letter_code
_entity_poly.pdbx_strand_id
1 'polypeptide(L)'
;MAKGSSRKFRKLNPPKNQPKNSRDKDTPVASDRTLKHDLLIDLPLDILCEIFKLLTPLDLLQLAWTARSFRKFLMNRASKSIWTHVLSAVEDLPPCPNDLSEPQYAYLLLSNSCHDCLRPLSDLLKDNEVLLLYLEARTQLCRGCSLKHFFAMIRSFKRWKELPEKVALLLTEFVPATTHRLTKDEVEGSTFYHCKRREPQQAKEKRTRFHVNTALALHSEYKKIKGKQAKNAWMENQRKLWVAKEKHVNACEVYFIKVEEREEEREEELREQRVEQ
;
A
#
# COMPACT_ATOMS: atom_id res chain seq x y z
N MET A 1 -37.01 -35.81 6.95
CA MET A 1 -36.32 -36.15 8.22
C MET A 1 -34.84 -36.36 7.87
N ALA A 2 -33.81 -35.83 8.52
CA ALA A 2 -33.64 -35.15 9.79
C ALA A 2 -32.57 -34.04 9.63
N LYS A 3 -32.63 -33.04 10.53
CA LYS A 3 -31.76 -31.86 10.59
C LYS A 3 -30.40 -32.21 11.20
N GLY A 4 -29.31 -31.69 10.62
CA GLY A 4 -27.94 -31.81 11.12
C GLY A 4 -27.69 -30.90 12.33
N SER A 5 -27.08 -31.49 13.36
CA SER A 5 -26.97 -30.97 14.73
C SER A 5 -25.78 -30.05 14.94
N SER A 6 -26.03 -29.00 15.72
CA SER A 6 -25.13 -27.93 16.15
C SER A 6 -24.17 -28.44 17.24
N ARG A 7 -22.84 -28.30 17.06
CA ARG A 7 -21.84 -28.57 18.10
C ARG A 7 -21.58 -27.31 18.93
N LYS A 8 -22.19 -27.26 20.12
CA LYS A 8 -21.86 -26.29 21.19
C LYS A 8 -20.57 -26.73 21.91
N PHE A 9 -19.55 -25.88 21.93
CA PHE A 9 -18.37 -26.07 22.78
C PHE A 9 -18.73 -25.79 24.25
N ARG A 10 -18.42 -26.75 25.13
CA ARG A 10 -18.64 -26.70 26.58
C ARG A 10 -17.55 -25.87 27.25
N LYS A 11 -17.95 -25.00 28.19
CA LYS A 11 -17.07 -24.24 29.10
C LYS A 11 -16.39 -25.22 30.09
N LEU A 12 -15.07 -25.09 30.25
CA LEU A 12 -14.30 -25.76 31.30
C LEU A 12 -14.01 -24.75 32.43
N ASN A 13 -14.35 -25.12 33.66
CA ASN A 13 -14.07 -24.35 34.88
C ASN A 13 -12.61 -24.57 35.33
N PRO A 14 -11.96 -23.55 35.94
CA PRO A 14 -10.60 -23.67 36.46
C PRO A 14 -10.56 -24.39 37.83
N PRO A 15 -9.49 -25.13 38.15
CA PRO A 15 -9.36 -25.78 39.45
C PRO A 15 -8.86 -24.80 40.52
N LYS A 16 -9.50 -24.87 41.69
CA LYS A 16 -9.06 -24.26 42.95
C LYS A 16 -7.94 -25.11 43.56
N ASN A 17 -6.83 -24.49 43.99
CA ASN A 17 -6.11 -24.88 45.21
C ASN A 17 -5.07 -23.81 45.60
N GLN A 18 -5.19 -23.31 46.83
CA GLN A 18 -4.20 -22.50 47.54
C GLN A 18 -3.30 -23.42 48.39
N PRO A 19 -2.10 -22.94 48.75
CA PRO A 19 -1.64 -23.06 50.13
C PRO A 19 -1.29 -21.69 50.74
N LYS A 20 -1.49 -21.60 52.07
CA LYS A 20 -1.23 -20.43 52.93
C LYS A 20 0.13 -20.55 53.64
N ASN A 21 0.66 -19.38 54.02
CA ASN A 21 1.69 -19.03 55.04
C ASN A 21 2.86 -18.26 54.40
N SER A 22 3.44 -17.21 54.97
CA SER A 22 3.27 -16.46 56.23
C SER A 22 3.90 -15.06 56.06
N ARG A 23 3.56 -14.14 56.97
CA ARG A 23 3.93 -12.72 56.99
C ARG A 23 5.46 -12.49 57.05
N ASP A 24 5.93 -11.43 56.39
CA ASP A 24 6.71 -10.38 57.06
C ASP A 24 6.54 -9.02 56.38
N LYS A 25 6.47 -8.00 57.22
CA LYS A 25 6.38 -6.58 56.88
C LYS A 25 7.74 -6.09 56.42
N ASP A 26 7.79 -5.30 55.36
CA ASP A 26 8.39 -3.96 55.40
C ASP A 26 7.98 -3.16 54.16
N THR A 27 7.44 -1.98 54.40
CA THR A 27 7.12 -0.98 53.37
C THR A 27 8.30 -0.02 53.30
N PRO A 28 8.69 0.42 52.10
CA PRO A 28 8.76 1.87 51.93
C PRO A 28 8.07 2.34 50.66
N VAL A 29 7.19 3.32 50.89
CA VAL A 29 6.97 4.52 50.07
C VAL A 29 6.54 4.30 48.62
N ALA A 30 5.25 4.56 48.41
CA ALA A 30 4.63 4.76 47.12
C ALA A 30 5.46 5.71 46.23
N SER A 31 6.05 5.16 45.16
CA SER A 31 6.22 5.90 43.92
C SER A 31 5.02 5.57 43.03
N ASP A 32 3.91 6.26 43.30
CA ASP A 32 2.85 6.38 42.32
C ASP A 32 3.41 7.18 41.13
N ARG A 33 4.01 6.46 40.18
CA ARG A 33 4.17 6.91 38.80
C ARG A 33 3.57 5.89 37.86
N THR A 34 2.46 5.30 38.28
CA THR A 34 1.55 4.68 37.33
C THR A 34 0.87 5.81 36.56
N LEU A 35 1.48 6.24 35.45
CA LEU A 35 0.79 6.91 34.35
C LEU A 35 -0.28 5.93 33.83
N LYS A 36 -1.40 5.85 34.54
CA LYS A 36 -2.57 5.01 34.26
C LYS A 36 -3.71 5.84 33.65
N HIS A 37 -3.33 6.87 32.91
CA HIS A 37 -4.23 7.60 32.04
C HIS A 37 -3.42 7.90 30.78
N ASP A 38 -3.85 7.36 29.65
CA ASP A 38 -3.30 7.73 28.35
C ASP A 38 -3.68 9.20 28.15
N LEU A 39 -2.84 10.13 28.63
CA LEU A 39 -3.07 11.58 28.63
C LEU A 39 -3.53 12.12 27.27
N LEU A 40 -3.13 11.44 26.19
CA LEU A 40 -3.51 11.76 24.81
C LEU A 40 -4.92 11.29 24.47
N ILE A 41 -5.40 10.18 25.03
CA ILE A 41 -6.77 9.67 24.80
C ILE A 41 -7.80 10.46 25.65
N ASP A 42 -7.39 11.10 26.74
CA ASP A 42 -8.27 11.87 27.62
C ASP A 42 -8.50 13.33 27.17
N LEU A 43 -7.79 13.79 26.14
CA LEU A 43 -7.99 15.14 25.59
C LEU A 43 -9.35 15.27 24.91
N PRO A 44 -9.99 16.46 24.97
CA PRO A 44 -11.18 16.73 24.17
C PRO A 44 -10.91 16.51 22.67
N LEU A 45 -11.90 15.96 21.97
CA LEU A 45 -11.77 15.58 20.56
C LEU A 45 -11.34 16.74 19.67
N ASP A 46 -11.79 17.96 19.96
CA ASP A 46 -11.46 19.14 19.17
C ASP A 46 -9.95 19.46 19.26
N ILE A 47 -9.37 19.36 20.46
CA ILE A 47 -7.93 19.55 20.66
C ILE A 47 -7.14 18.46 19.95
N LEU A 48 -7.61 17.21 19.98
CA LEU A 48 -7.00 16.11 19.24
C LEU A 48 -7.04 16.36 17.73
N CYS A 49 -8.15 16.86 17.19
CA CYS A 49 -8.26 17.21 15.79
C CYS A 49 -7.26 18.31 15.40
N GLU A 50 -7.07 19.33 16.23
CA GLU A 50 -6.08 20.39 15.98
C GLU A 50 -4.65 19.85 16.05
N ILE A 51 -4.33 19.00 17.03
CA ILE A 51 -3.02 18.32 17.10
C ILE A 51 -2.78 17.50 15.82
N PHE A 52 -3.77 16.71 15.38
CA PHE A 52 -3.64 15.88 14.18
C PHE A 52 -3.45 16.68 12.90
N LYS A 53 -4.02 17.89 12.80
CA LYS A 53 -3.82 18.79 11.67
C LYS A 53 -2.41 19.37 11.59
N LEU A 54 -1.70 19.44 12.72
CA LEU A 54 -0.31 19.91 12.78
C LEU A 54 0.71 18.81 12.42
N LEU A 55 0.27 17.55 12.30
CA LEU A 55 1.14 16.45 11.92
C LEU A 55 1.41 16.41 10.42
N THR A 56 2.57 15.86 10.02
CA THR A 56 2.77 15.49 8.62
C THR A 56 1.83 14.33 8.24
N PRO A 57 1.51 14.13 6.95
CA PRO A 57 0.66 13.01 6.56
C PRO A 57 1.26 11.65 6.93
N LEU A 58 2.59 11.54 6.94
CA LEU A 58 3.27 10.30 7.32
C LEU A 58 3.18 10.05 8.82
N ASP A 59 3.34 11.08 9.66
CA ASP A 59 3.19 10.96 11.12
C ASP A 59 1.75 10.61 11.48
N LEU A 60 0.77 11.22 10.81
CA LEU A 60 -0.64 10.90 11.00
C LEU A 60 -0.95 9.44 10.64
N LEU A 61 -0.34 8.93 9.57
CA LEU A 61 -0.46 7.54 9.17
C LEU A 61 0.18 6.58 10.17
N GLN A 62 1.37 6.91 10.67
CA GLN A 62 2.06 6.12 11.68
C GLN A 62 1.27 6.10 13.00
N LEU A 63 0.72 7.23 13.42
CA LEU A 63 -0.17 7.31 14.58
C LEU A 63 -1.41 6.41 14.43
N ALA A 64 -1.97 6.35 13.23
CA ALA A 64 -3.07 5.44 12.93
C ALA A 64 -2.66 3.96 12.96
N TRP A 65 -1.37 3.62 12.97
CA TRP A 65 -0.89 2.24 13.07
C TRP A 65 -0.48 1.83 14.48
N THR A 66 -0.10 2.78 15.35
CA THR A 66 0.38 2.48 16.70
C THR A 66 -0.73 2.03 17.65
N ALA A 67 -1.93 2.64 17.57
CA ALA A 67 -3.04 2.32 18.47
C ALA A 67 -4.34 2.03 17.74
N ARG A 68 -5.11 1.06 18.25
CA ARG A 68 -6.42 0.67 17.68
C ARG A 68 -7.44 1.80 17.73
N SER A 69 -7.40 2.64 18.77
CA SER A 69 -8.26 3.81 18.93
C SER A 69 -8.01 4.85 17.84
N PHE A 70 -6.75 5.26 17.65
CA PHE A 70 -6.36 6.19 16.58
C PHE A 70 -6.66 5.62 15.20
N ARG A 71 -6.36 4.33 14.96
CA ARG A 71 -6.73 3.67 13.70
C ARG A 71 -8.22 3.80 13.41
N LYS A 72 -9.07 3.48 14.39
CA LYS A 72 -10.53 3.51 14.25
C LYS A 72 -11.05 4.91 13.98
N PHE A 73 -10.44 5.92 14.58
CA PHE A 73 -10.79 7.32 14.38
C PHE A 73 -10.28 7.83 13.02
N LEU A 74 -8.97 7.85 12.83
CA LEU A 74 -8.31 8.47 11.67
C LEU A 74 -8.64 7.79 10.34
N MET A 75 -8.96 6.49 10.33
CA MET A 75 -9.34 5.78 9.09
C MET A 75 -10.85 5.88 8.79
N ASN A 76 -11.61 6.63 9.60
CA ASN A 76 -13.03 6.86 9.37
C ASN A 76 -13.24 8.06 8.43
N ARG A 77 -14.31 8.02 7.63
CA ARG A 77 -14.76 9.16 6.81
C ARG A 77 -15.00 10.43 7.63
N ALA A 78 -15.32 10.31 8.92
CA ALA A 78 -15.46 11.47 9.81
C ALA A 78 -14.17 12.29 9.95
N SER A 79 -13.00 11.66 9.82
CA SER A 79 -11.68 12.31 9.88
C SER A 79 -11.20 12.82 8.52
N LYS A 80 -12.05 12.83 7.48
CA LYS A 80 -11.68 13.27 6.12
C LYS A 80 -11.08 14.68 6.12
N SER A 81 -11.68 15.60 6.87
CA SER A 81 -11.21 17.00 6.95
C SER A 81 -9.79 17.11 7.48
N ILE A 82 -9.39 16.24 8.43
CA ILE A 82 -8.03 16.19 8.97
C ILE A 82 -7.06 15.77 7.86
N TRP A 83 -7.37 14.69 7.15
CA TRP A 83 -6.52 14.22 6.05
C TRP A 83 -6.44 15.21 4.90
N THR A 84 -7.55 15.82 4.50
CA THR A 84 -7.56 16.85 3.46
C THR A 84 -6.67 18.03 3.87
N HIS A 85 -6.75 18.48 5.12
CA HIS A 85 -5.90 19.56 5.63
C HIS A 85 -4.42 19.18 5.57
N VAL A 86 -4.06 18.03 6.16
CA VAL A 86 -2.68 17.58 6.26
C VAL A 86 -2.06 17.32 4.88
N LEU A 87 -2.82 16.77 3.93
CA LEU A 87 -2.36 16.59 2.55
C LEU A 87 -2.24 17.91 1.80
N SER A 88 -3.11 18.90 2.05
CA SER A 88 -3.04 20.22 1.41
C SER A 88 -1.83 21.04 1.86
N ALA A 89 -1.25 20.71 3.02
CA ALA A 89 -0.01 21.32 3.50
C ALA A 89 1.24 20.77 2.80
N VAL A 90 1.13 19.68 2.02
CA VAL A 90 2.25 19.14 1.24
C VAL A 90 2.37 19.91 -0.06
N GLU A 91 3.50 20.58 -0.24
CA GLU A 91 3.80 21.38 -1.41
C GLU A 91 3.79 20.54 -2.71
N ASP A 92 3.13 21.05 -3.75
CA ASP A 92 2.98 20.43 -5.08
C ASP A 92 2.29 19.06 -5.13
N LEU A 93 1.79 18.54 -4.00
CA LEU A 93 1.13 17.24 -3.98
C LEU A 93 -0.12 17.27 -4.87
N PRO A 94 -0.26 16.35 -5.85
CA PRO A 94 -1.46 16.29 -6.66
C PRO A 94 -2.70 16.03 -5.78
N PRO A 95 -3.89 16.49 -6.20
CA PRO A 95 -5.10 16.20 -5.45
C PRO A 95 -5.38 14.69 -5.43
N CYS A 96 -5.81 14.19 -4.26
CA CYS A 96 -6.20 12.79 -4.10
C CYS A 96 -7.25 12.39 -5.15
N PRO A 97 -7.01 11.31 -5.92
CA PRO A 97 -7.91 10.89 -6.98
C PRO A 97 -9.14 10.19 -6.41
N ASN A 98 -10.24 10.16 -7.17
CA ASN A 98 -11.53 9.62 -6.71
C ASN A 98 -11.50 8.11 -6.41
N ASP A 99 -10.52 7.36 -6.93
CA ASP A 99 -10.37 5.92 -6.67
C ASP A 99 -9.59 5.61 -5.39
N LEU A 100 -9.08 6.62 -4.68
CA LEU A 100 -8.37 6.47 -3.41
C LEU A 100 -9.04 7.27 -2.30
N SER A 101 -8.98 6.74 -1.08
CA SER A 101 -9.18 7.56 0.12
C SER A 101 -7.90 8.31 0.48
N GLU A 102 -8.02 9.44 1.15
CA GLU A 102 -6.88 10.27 1.55
C GLU A 102 -5.82 9.51 2.37
N PRO A 103 -6.17 8.62 3.33
CA PRO A 103 -5.16 7.80 4.01
C PRO A 103 -4.44 6.82 3.08
N GLN A 104 -5.16 6.24 2.10
CA GLN A 104 -4.54 5.36 1.09
C GLN A 104 -3.61 6.14 0.16
N TYR A 105 -3.99 7.38 -0.17
CA TYR A 105 -3.19 8.26 -0.99
C TYR A 105 -1.90 8.69 -0.27
N ALA A 106 -2.01 9.08 1.00
CA ALA A 106 -0.87 9.35 1.87
C ALA A 106 0.06 8.14 1.97
N TYR A 107 -0.51 6.94 2.18
CA TYR A 107 0.27 5.71 2.25
C TYR A 107 0.99 5.40 0.93
N LEU A 108 0.33 5.62 -0.21
CA LEU A 108 0.91 5.34 -1.52
C LEU A 108 2.08 6.27 -1.89
N LEU A 109 1.95 7.58 -1.62
CA LEU A 109 2.94 8.56 -2.10
C LEU A 109 4.02 8.92 -1.08
N LEU A 110 3.72 8.80 0.21
CA LEU A 110 4.58 9.36 1.27
C LEU A 110 5.18 8.28 2.17
N SER A 111 4.74 7.02 2.04
CA SER A 111 5.35 5.94 2.79
C SER A 111 6.49 5.30 2.03
N ASN A 112 7.52 4.89 2.74
CA ASN A 112 8.69 4.21 2.18
C ASN A 112 8.68 2.72 2.56
N SER A 113 7.53 2.05 2.49
CA SER A 113 7.39 0.64 2.87
C SER A 113 6.67 -0.17 1.81
N CYS A 114 7.04 -1.45 1.70
CA CYS A 114 6.32 -2.39 0.82
C CYS A 114 4.89 -2.63 1.34
N HIS A 115 3.88 -2.49 0.48
CA HIS A 115 2.48 -2.70 0.85
C HIS A 115 2.14 -4.18 1.14
N ASP A 116 2.94 -5.11 0.63
CA ASP A 116 2.72 -6.55 0.82
C ASP A 116 3.47 -7.09 2.06
N CYS A 117 4.81 -6.93 2.10
CA CYS A 117 5.62 -7.47 3.20
C CYS A 117 5.86 -6.49 4.36
N LEU A 118 5.38 -5.26 4.24
CA LEU A 118 5.48 -4.19 5.26
C LEU A 118 6.91 -3.82 5.66
N ARG A 119 7.93 -4.31 4.93
CA ARG A 119 9.32 -3.94 5.19
C ARG A 119 9.57 -2.49 4.74
N PRO A 120 10.21 -1.66 5.58
CA PRO A 120 10.62 -0.32 5.20
C PRO A 120 11.79 -0.36 4.22
N LEU A 121 11.94 0.72 3.43
CA LEU A 121 12.99 0.89 2.43
C LEU A 121 14.38 0.69 3.05
N SER A 122 14.61 1.18 4.27
CA SER A 122 15.86 1.01 5.01
C SER A 122 16.26 -0.46 5.19
N ASP A 123 15.30 -1.37 5.37
CA ASP A 123 15.57 -2.80 5.48
C ASP A 123 15.70 -3.47 4.12
N LEU A 124 14.94 -2.99 3.11
CA LEU A 124 15.09 -3.46 1.73
C LEU A 124 16.49 -3.19 1.18
N LEU A 125 17.02 -1.98 1.42
CA LEU A 125 18.33 -1.56 0.93
C LEU A 125 19.46 -2.44 1.47
N LYS A 126 19.36 -2.93 2.72
CA LYS A 126 20.34 -3.88 3.31
C LYS A 126 20.40 -5.20 2.53
N ASP A 127 19.28 -5.64 1.97
CA ASP A 127 19.16 -6.85 1.16
C ASP A 127 19.42 -6.60 -0.34
N ASN A 128 19.89 -5.40 -0.70
CA ASN A 128 20.04 -4.95 -2.09
C ASN A 128 18.71 -5.05 -2.89
N GLU A 129 17.58 -4.89 -2.18
CA GLU A 129 16.24 -4.84 -2.75
C GLU A 129 15.82 -3.39 -2.98
N VAL A 130 15.03 -3.19 -4.03
CA VAL A 130 14.46 -1.89 -4.38
C VAL A 130 12.96 -1.88 -4.10
N LEU A 131 12.45 -0.71 -3.74
CA LEU A 131 11.02 -0.43 -3.62
C LEU A 131 10.54 0.15 -4.95
N LEU A 132 9.49 -0.45 -5.52
CA LEU A 132 8.95 -0.08 -6.82
C LEU A 132 7.56 0.52 -6.61
N LEU A 133 7.40 1.77 -7.05
CA LEU A 133 6.13 2.47 -7.00
C LEU A 133 5.35 2.23 -8.30
N TYR A 134 4.22 1.52 -8.21
CA TYR A 134 3.34 1.24 -9.33
C TYR A 134 2.12 2.15 -9.26
N LEU A 135 2.26 3.37 -9.78
CA LEU A 135 1.23 4.40 -9.71
C LEU A 135 -0.07 3.98 -10.41
N GLU A 136 -0.05 3.31 -11.56
CA GLU A 136 -1.30 2.89 -12.22
C GLU A 136 -2.00 1.74 -11.47
N ALA A 137 -1.22 0.93 -10.75
CA ALA A 137 -1.72 -0.14 -9.89
C ALA A 137 -2.07 0.32 -8.46
N ARG A 138 -1.82 1.60 -8.13
CA ARG A 138 -2.03 2.16 -6.78
C ARG A 138 -1.33 1.35 -5.68
N THR A 139 -0.13 0.85 -5.95
CA THR A 139 0.61 0.03 -4.97
C THR A 139 2.11 0.31 -5.00
N GLN A 140 2.78 0.02 -3.89
CA GLN A 140 4.22 0.12 -3.75
C GLN A 140 4.76 -1.21 -3.23
N LEU A 141 5.65 -1.86 -3.98
CA LEU A 141 6.09 -3.22 -3.69
C LEU A 141 7.60 -3.33 -3.81
N CYS A 142 8.24 -4.08 -2.92
CA CYS A 142 9.63 -4.45 -3.15
C CYS A 142 9.74 -5.39 -4.36
N ARG A 143 10.91 -5.42 -5.01
CA ARG A 143 11.18 -6.33 -6.13
C ARG A 143 10.86 -7.79 -5.78
N GLY A 144 11.12 -8.20 -4.54
CA GLY A 144 10.68 -9.49 -3.99
C GLY A 144 9.18 -9.75 -4.10
N CYS A 145 8.33 -8.88 -3.55
CA CYS A 145 6.88 -9.03 -3.56
C CYS A 145 6.27 -8.86 -4.97
N SER A 146 6.87 -7.99 -5.79
CA SER A 146 6.42 -7.79 -7.17
C SER A 146 6.79 -8.98 -8.08
N LEU A 147 8.04 -9.45 -8.00
CA LEU A 147 8.66 -10.30 -9.03
C LEU A 147 9.31 -11.60 -8.53
N LYS A 148 9.46 -11.87 -7.23
CA LYS A 148 10.09 -13.12 -6.76
C LYS A 148 9.04 -14.19 -6.45
N HIS A 149 9.35 -15.41 -6.89
CA HIS A 149 8.50 -16.60 -6.76
C HIS A 149 8.73 -17.35 -5.44
N PHE A 150 9.81 -17.04 -4.71
CA PHE A 150 10.44 -18.02 -3.83
C PHE A 150 9.72 -18.26 -2.49
N PHE A 151 8.88 -17.31 -2.02
CA PHE A 151 8.15 -17.47 -0.74
C PHE A 151 6.67 -17.02 -0.76
N ALA A 152 6.20 -16.33 -1.79
CA ALA A 152 4.82 -15.83 -1.85
C ALA A 152 3.98 -16.67 -2.82
N MET A 153 2.92 -17.33 -2.30
CA MET A 153 1.94 -18.05 -3.14
C MET A 153 1.18 -17.13 -4.11
N ILE A 154 1.29 -15.80 -3.98
CA ILE A 154 0.57 -14.84 -4.81
C ILE A 154 1.53 -13.70 -5.20
N ARG A 155 2.06 -13.74 -6.43
CA ARG A 155 2.73 -12.58 -7.03
C ARG A 155 1.67 -11.54 -7.39
N SER A 156 1.92 -10.28 -7.03
CA SER A 156 1.05 -9.16 -7.40
C SER A 156 1.10 -8.86 -8.90
N PHE A 157 2.21 -9.21 -9.58
CA PHE A 157 2.36 -9.12 -11.04
C PHE A 157 2.72 -10.48 -11.66
N LYS A 158 1.97 -10.90 -12.69
CA LYS A 158 2.15 -12.17 -13.41
C LYS A 158 2.12 -12.00 -14.92
N ARG A 159 2.67 -12.96 -15.67
CA ARG A 159 2.47 -12.97 -17.13
C ARG A 159 0.99 -13.19 -17.43
N TRP A 160 0.49 -12.65 -18.54
CA TRP A 160 -0.93 -12.78 -18.91
C TRP A 160 -1.40 -14.24 -18.94
N LYS A 161 -0.53 -15.14 -19.41
CA LYS A 161 -0.80 -16.59 -19.49
C LYS A 161 -0.83 -17.29 -18.13
N GLU A 162 -0.28 -16.68 -17.08
CA GLU A 162 -0.18 -17.21 -15.72
C GLU A 162 -1.23 -16.64 -14.76
N LEU A 163 -2.16 -15.84 -15.29
CA LEU A 163 -3.26 -15.32 -14.49
C LEU A 163 -4.13 -16.50 -13.99
N PRO A 164 -4.65 -16.43 -12.75
CA PRO A 164 -5.43 -17.52 -12.16
C PRO A 164 -6.68 -17.89 -12.97
N GLU A 165 -7.25 -16.91 -13.67
CA GLU A 165 -8.41 -17.08 -14.54
C GLU A 165 -8.06 -16.72 -15.99
N LYS A 166 -8.80 -17.29 -16.95
CA LYS A 166 -8.70 -16.92 -18.37
C LYS A 166 -9.33 -15.55 -18.62
N VAL A 167 -8.62 -14.50 -18.20
CA VAL A 167 -9.03 -13.11 -18.40
C VAL A 167 -9.07 -12.79 -19.89
N ALA A 168 -10.15 -12.13 -20.32
CA ALA A 168 -10.35 -11.75 -21.71
C ALA A 168 -9.25 -10.80 -22.20
N LEU A 169 -8.59 -11.14 -23.32
CA LEU A 169 -7.46 -10.38 -23.87
C LEU A 169 -7.78 -8.90 -24.14
N LEU A 170 -9.03 -8.57 -24.45
CA LEU A 170 -9.47 -7.18 -24.63
C LEU A 170 -9.31 -6.31 -23.37
N LEU A 171 -9.26 -6.90 -22.17
CA LEU A 171 -9.05 -6.16 -20.92
C LEU A 171 -7.59 -5.76 -20.69
N THR A 172 -6.65 -6.30 -21.47
CA THR A 172 -5.20 -6.05 -21.33
C THR A 172 -4.87 -4.56 -21.38
N GLU A 173 -5.64 -3.76 -22.11
CA GLU A 173 -5.42 -2.31 -22.23
C GLU A 173 -5.58 -1.58 -20.89
N PHE A 174 -6.48 -2.03 -20.01
CA PHE A 174 -6.82 -1.39 -18.72
C PHE A 174 -6.11 -2.00 -17.51
N VAL A 175 -5.24 -2.99 -17.73
CA VAL A 175 -4.53 -3.65 -16.65
C VAL A 175 -3.13 -3.04 -16.53
N PRO A 176 -2.78 -2.45 -15.37
CA PRO A 176 -1.43 -1.98 -15.08
C PRO A 176 -0.41 -3.08 -15.31
N ALA A 177 0.73 -2.71 -15.89
CA ALA A 177 1.74 -3.68 -16.27
C ALA A 177 3.14 -3.14 -16.03
N THR A 178 4.07 -4.06 -15.77
CA THR A 178 5.49 -3.74 -15.65
C THR A 178 6.14 -3.72 -17.03
N THR A 179 7.07 -2.80 -17.24
CA THR A 179 7.98 -2.80 -18.39
C THR A 179 9.32 -3.48 -18.08
N HIS A 180 9.57 -3.85 -16.81
CA HIS A 180 10.77 -4.57 -16.40
C HIS A 180 11.00 -5.83 -17.24
N ARG A 181 12.25 -6.00 -17.67
CA ARG A 181 12.70 -7.17 -18.44
C ARG A 181 12.44 -8.46 -17.68
N LEU A 182 12.14 -9.52 -18.44
CA LEU A 182 12.03 -10.88 -17.91
C LEU A 182 13.41 -11.37 -17.46
N THR A 183 13.45 -12.17 -16.39
CA THR A 183 14.67 -12.86 -15.95
C THR A 183 15.02 -13.98 -16.93
N LYS A 184 16.28 -14.44 -16.93
CA LYS A 184 16.72 -15.56 -17.78
C LYS A 184 15.85 -16.80 -17.55
N ASP A 185 15.59 -17.14 -16.29
CA ASP A 185 14.73 -18.27 -15.92
C ASP A 185 13.29 -18.15 -16.47
N GLU A 186 12.74 -16.93 -16.50
CA GLU A 186 11.39 -16.67 -17.05
C GLU A 186 11.36 -16.71 -18.58
N VAL A 187 12.48 -16.38 -19.23
CA VAL A 187 12.68 -16.49 -20.68
C VAL A 187 12.86 -17.96 -21.07
N GLU A 188 13.68 -18.72 -20.34
CA GLU A 188 13.96 -20.14 -20.56
C GLU A 188 12.72 -21.01 -20.31
N GLY A 189 11.89 -20.67 -19.32
CA GLY A 189 10.59 -21.30 -19.09
C GLY A 189 9.49 -20.91 -20.08
N SER A 190 9.78 -20.04 -21.05
CA SER A 190 8.86 -19.75 -22.16
C SER A 190 9.21 -20.66 -23.34
N THR A 191 8.27 -21.51 -23.76
CA THR A 191 8.39 -22.30 -24.99
C THR A 191 8.43 -21.35 -26.19
N PHE A 192 9.61 -20.82 -26.51
CA PHE A 192 9.87 -20.04 -27.70
C PHE A 192 11.19 -20.50 -28.31
N TYR A 193 11.12 -20.94 -29.55
CA TYR A 193 12.24 -21.38 -30.38
C TYR A 193 13.41 -20.39 -30.29
N HIS A 194 14.62 -20.91 -30.03
CA HIS A 194 15.86 -20.16 -30.08
C HIS A 194 16.09 -19.60 -31.50
N CYS A 195 15.60 -18.40 -31.79
CA CYS A 195 16.10 -17.63 -32.92
C CYS A 195 17.27 -16.79 -32.42
N LYS A 196 18.50 -17.22 -32.73
CA LYS A 196 19.73 -16.45 -32.52
C LYS A 196 19.82 -15.28 -33.51
N ARG A 197 18.90 -14.33 -33.44
CA ARG A 197 19.04 -13.01 -34.10
C ARG A 197 19.09 -11.92 -33.05
N ARG A 198 20.08 -11.04 -33.18
CA ARG A 198 20.17 -9.76 -32.46
C ARG A 198 18.86 -9.01 -32.69
N GLU A 199 17.97 -9.00 -31.71
CA GLU A 199 16.70 -8.26 -31.83
C GLU A 199 17.02 -6.75 -31.92
N PRO A 200 16.48 -6.03 -32.92
CA PRO A 200 16.66 -4.59 -33.01
C PRO A 200 16.10 -3.91 -31.76
N GLN A 201 16.85 -2.95 -31.20
CA GLN A 201 16.53 -2.18 -29.97
C GLN A 201 15.30 -1.25 -30.07
N GLN A 202 14.37 -1.51 -30.98
CA GLN A 202 13.16 -0.68 -31.19
C GLN A 202 11.86 -1.43 -30.88
N ALA A 203 11.85 -2.23 -29.82
CA ALA A 203 10.59 -2.69 -29.25
C ALA A 203 10.09 -1.63 -28.27
N LYS A 204 9.15 -0.77 -28.71
CA LYS A 204 8.27 -0.01 -27.81
C LYS A 204 7.91 -0.90 -26.62
N GLU A 205 8.13 -0.39 -25.42
CA GLU A 205 7.99 -1.04 -24.12
C GLU A 205 6.93 -2.15 -24.10
N LYS A 206 7.37 -3.40 -24.29
CA LYS A 206 6.48 -4.55 -24.23
C LYS A 206 6.08 -4.75 -22.77
N ARG A 207 4.82 -4.49 -22.42
CA ARG A 207 4.21 -4.89 -21.13
C ARG A 207 4.55 -6.36 -20.86
N THR A 208 5.29 -6.65 -19.79
CA THR A 208 5.80 -8.01 -19.52
C THR A 208 4.93 -8.78 -18.53
N ARG A 209 4.55 -8.14 -17.42
CA ARG A 209 3.70 -8.71 -16.36
C ARG A 209 2.58 -7.73 -16.02
N PHE A 210 1.45 -8.27 -15.56
CA PHE A 210 0.20 -7.55 -15.34
C PHE A 210 -0.25 -7.67 -13.89
N HIS A 211 -0.82 -6.60 -13.34
CA HIS A 211 -1.31 -6.56 -11.97
C HIS A 211 -2.50 -7.51 -11.80
N VAL A 212 -2.33 -8.55 -10.99
CA VAL A 212 -3.27 -9.67 -10.88
C VAL A 212 -4.61 -9.21 -10.31
N ASN A 213 -4.60 -8.42 -9.25
CA ASN A 213 -5.83 -8.00 -8.58
C ASN A 213 -6.71 -7.14 -9.50
N THR A 214 -6.12 -6.22 -10.26
CA THR A 214 -6.86 -5.41 -11.23
C THR A 214 -7.41 -6.26 -12.36
N ALA A 215 -6.62 -7.20 -12.89
CA ALA A 215 -7.08 -8.08 -13.97
C ALA A 215 -8.29 -8.92 -13.55
N LEU A 216 -8.26 -9.50 -12.33
CA LEU A 216 -9.36 -10.30 -11.81
C LEU A 216 -10.60 -9.45 -11.49
N ALA A 217 -10.43 -8.26 -10.91
CA ALA A 217 -11.54 -7.35 -10.63
C ALA A 217 -12.28 -6.96 -11.92
N LEU A 218 -11.55 -6.47 -12.93
CA LEU A 218 -12.10 -6.10 -14.24
C LEU A 218 -12.76 -7.29 -14.94
N HIS A 219 -12.15 -8.47 -14.87
CA HIS A 219 -12.74 -9.68 -15.45
C HIS A 219 -14.08 -10.02 -14.79
N SER A 220 -14.14 -9.95 -13.47
CA SER A 220 -15.35 -10.24 -12.70
C SER A 220 -16.49 -9.28 -13.02
N GLU A 221 -16.19 -7.99 -13.21
CA GLU A 221 -17.16 -6.98 -13.62
C GLU A 221 -17.64 -7.22 -15.05
N TYR A 222 -16.70 -7.40 -15.99
CA TYR A 222 -17.01 -7.64 -17.39
C TYR A 222 -17.89 -8.89 -17.61
N LYS A 223 -17.69 -9.92 -16.79
CA LYS A 223 -18.48 -11.16 -16.82
C LYS A 223 -19.93 -10.96 -16.37
N LYS A 224 -20.19 -10.02 -15.45
CA LYS A 224 -21.54 -9.72 -14.95
C LYS A 224 -22.41 -9.00 -15.99
N ILE A 225 -21.79 -8.28 -16.93
CA ILE A 225 -22.48 -7.48 -17.93
C ILE A 225 -23.01 -8.38 -19.05
N LYS A 226 -24.31 -8.26 -19.33
CA LYS A 226 -24.99 -8.98 -20.42
C LYS A 226 -25.24 -8.04 -21.60
N GLY A 227 -25.09 -8.56 -22.81
CA GLY A 227 -25.34 -7.81 -24.05
C GLY A 227 -24.13 -7.04 -24.57
N LYS A 228 -23.98 -7.00 -25.90
CA LYS A 228 -22.84 -6.38 -26.59
C LYS A 228 -22.78 -4.87 -26.37
N GLN A 229 -23.93 -4.19 -26.45
CA GLN A 229 -23.99 -2.74 -26.30
C GLN A 229 -23.59 -2.28 -24.89
N ALA A 230 -24.09 -2.94 -23.85
CA ALA A 230 -23.73 -2.64 -22.46
C ALA A 230 -22.24 -2.91 -22.19
N LYS A 231 -21.67 -3.97 -22.76
CA LYS A 231 -20.22 -4.25 -22.68
C LYS A 231 -19.40 -3.15 -23.35
N ASN A 232 -19.80 -2.69 -24.54
CA ASN A 232 -19.11 -1.60 -25.22
C ASN A 232 -19.18 -0.29 -24.43
N ALA A 233 -20.33 0.05 -23.87
CA ALA A 233 -20.49 1.23 -23.02
C ALA A 233 -19.62 1.15 -21.75
N TRP A 234 -19.54 -0.02 -21.13
CA TRP A 234 -18.65 -0.24 -19.99
C TRP A 234 -17.16 -0.12 -20.38
N MET A 235 -16.74 -0.70 -21.51
CA MET A 235 -15.36 -0.56 -22.01
C MET A 235 -14.99 0.91 -22.25
N GLU A 236 -15.91 1.69 -22.82
CA GLU A 236 -15.71 3.13 -23.01
C GLU A 236 -15.58 3.86 -21.68
N ASN A 237 -16.40 3.52 -20.69
CA ASN A 237 -16.25 4.06 -19.34
C ASN A 237 -14.90 3.68 -18.71
N GLN A 238 -14.45 2.44 -18.86
CA GLN A 238 -13.13 2.01 -18.38
C GLN A 238 -12.00 2.78 -19.06
N ARG A 239 -12.12 3.10 -20.35
CA ARG A 239 -11.15 3.93 -21.07
C ARG A 239 -11.08 5.34 -20.50
N LYS A 240 -12.23 5.96 -20.16
CA LYS A 240 -12.27 7.26 -19.49
C LYS A 240 -11.62 7.23 -18.11
N LEU A 241 -11.91 6.20 -17.32
CA LEU A 241 -11.26 5.99 -16.01
C LEU A 241 -9.75 5.80 -16.16
N TRP A 242 -9.32 5.06 -17.18
CA TRP A 242 -7.90 4.85 -17.47
C TRP A 242 -7.18 6.16 -17.84
N VAL A 243 -7.76 6.98 -18.72
CA VAL A 243 -7.21 8.30 -19.08
C VAL A 243 -7.11 9.23 -17.88
N ALA A 244 -8.14 9.25 -17.01
CA ALA A 244 -8.10 10.04 -15.78
C ALA A 244 -6.99 9.56 -14.83
N LYS A 245 -6.81 8.24 -14.73
CA LYS A 245 -5.74 7.63 -13.94
C LYS A 245 -4.36 7.96 -14.48
N GLU A 246 -4.15 7.85 -15.79
CA GLU A 246 -2.88 8.19 -16.47
C GLU A 246 -2.54 9.68 -16.26
N LYS A 247 -3.51 10.58 -16.39
CA LYS A 247 -3.33 12.00 -16.08
C LYS A 247 -2.85 12.21 -14.64
N HIS A 248 -3.43 11.50 -13.69
CA HIS A 248 -3.00 11.58 -12.28
C HIS A 248 -1.61 10.97 -12.08
N VAL A 249 -1.29 9.84 -12.74
CA VAL A 249 0.04 9.21 -12.68
C VAL A 249 1.11 10.20 -13.12
N ASN A 250 0.91 10.85 -14.28
CA ASN A 250 1.84 11.86 -14.78
C ASN A 250 2.00 13.05 -13.81
N ALA A 251 0.90 13.46 -13.15
CA ALA A 251 0.98 14.51 -12.13
C ALA A 251 1.81 14.07 -10.90
N CYS A 252 1.70 12.81 -10.49
CA CYS A 252 2.54 12.25 -9.42
C CYS A 252 4.01 12.15 -9.81
N GLU A 253 4.31 11.78 -11.06
CA GLU A 253 5.69 11.75 -11.56
C GLU A 253 6.33 13.15 -11.52
N VAL A 254 5.60 14.17 -11.99
CA VAL A 254 6.03 15.58 -11.89
C VAL A 254 6.26 15.99 -10.44
N TYR A 255 5.38 15.57 -9.52
CA TYR A 255 5.56 15.82 -8.10
C TYR A 255 6.85 15.22 -7.56
N PHE A 256 7.18 13.95 -7.88
CA PHE A 256 8.42 13.34 -7.41
C PHE A 256 9.67 14.01 -7.97
N ILE A 257 9.65 14.44 -9.23
CA ILE A 257 10.76 15.21 -9.83
C ILE A 257 11.01 16.49 -9.02
N LYS A 258 9.96 17.26 -8.71
CA LYS A 258 10.09 18.46 -7.89
C LYS A 258 10.56 18.19 -6.46
N VAL A 259 10.18 17.05 -5.89
CA VAL A 259 10.66 16.63 -4.56
C VAL A 259 12.15 16.37 -4.61
N GLU A 260 12.64 15.65 -5.62
CA GLU A 260 14.07 15.41 -5.83
C GLU A 260 14.84 16.72 -6.03
N GLU A 261 14.36 17.62 -6.90
CA GLU A 261 14.96 18.95 -7.12
C GLU A 261 15.11 19.74 -5.81
N ARG A 262 14.05 19.80 -4.98
CA ARG A 262 14.11 20.48 -3.67
C ARG A 262 15.04 19.79 -2.67
N GLU A 263 15.17 18.47 -2.74
CA GLU A 263 16.12 17.75 -1.89
C GLU A 263 17.56 18.10 -2.28
N GLU A 264 17.86 18.15 -3.57
CA GLU A 264 19.16 18.56 -4.09
C GLU A 264 19.52 20.01 -3.72
N GLU A 265 18.58 20.95 -3.89
CA GLU A 265 18.74 22.36 -3.50
C GLU A 265 19.06 22.49 -2.01
N ARG A 266 18.29 21.82 -1.14
CA ARG A 266 18.54 21.83 0.31
C ARG A 266 19.90 21.23 0.68
N GLU A 267 20.32 20.17 0.00
CA GLU A 267 21.63 19.57 0.23
C GLU A 267 22.77 20.51 -0.21
N GLU A 268 22.58 21.27 -1.28
CA GLU A 268 23.52 22.28 -1.75
C GLU A 268 23.64 23.44 -0.78
N GLU A 269 22.53 24.02 -0.32
CA GLU A 269 22.51 25.07 0.71
C GLU A 269 23.24 24.61 1.98
N LEU A 270 22.99 23.37 2.43
CA LEU A 270 23.69 22.79 3.58
C LEU A 270 25.18 22.57 3.33
N ARG A 271 25.61 22.31 2.08
CA ARG A 271 27.04 22.22 1.71
C ARG A 271 27.69 23.60 1.78
N GLU A 272 27.06 24.63 1.24
CA GLU A 272 27.57 26.01 1.26
C GLU A 272 27.73 26.52 2.70
N GLN A 273 26.72 26.33 3.55
CA GLN A 273 26.77 26.71 4.97
C GLN A 273 27.91 26.02 5.74
N ARG A 274 28.32 24.80 5.33
CA ARG A 274 29.46 24.09 5.94
C ARG A 274 30.82 24.58 5.44
N VAL A 275 30.89 25.20 4.28
CA VAL A 275 32.13 25.77 3.71
C VAL A 275 32.39 27.17 4.28
N GLU A 276 31.33 27.90 4.65
CA GLU A 276 31.41 29.23 5.25
C GLU A 276 31.76 29.24 6.76
N GLN A 277 31.69 28.09 7.44
CA GLN A 277 32.04 27.91 8.87
C GLN A 277 33.49 27.44 9.05
#